data_AF-A0A0M2SLR0-F1
#
_entry.id   AF-A0A0M2SLR0-F1
#
_cell.length_a   1.000
_cell.length_b   1.000
_cell.length_c   1.000
_cell.angle_alpha   90.00
_cell.angle_beta   90.00
_cell.angle_gamma   90.00
#
_symmetry.space_group_name_H-M   'P 1'
#
loop_
_entity.id
_entity.type
_entity.pdbx_description
1 polymer ?
#
loop_
_entity_poly.entity_id
_entity_poly.type
_entity_poly.pdbx_seq_one_letter_code
_entity_poly.pdbx_strand_id
1 'polypeptide(L)'
;MLTFKNIPYQIKLNDGEEHRRQLPGRFTEAVAEATLPEDNIILLRKWEDFGIRYGGPEEIFTEVSEEIEALYNEVHLAHLVDEAKTKRTPEPKRYFKVTAEDFSSKEDWKERLWLLDHMETPTRADYEVLGLALEDEKMQVRREAVSLLAMIEEKSTLPYLKTGLNDKSVPVRRTAGDAYSDLGFSEGLDDMYPALGDKSPIVRWRAAMFIYETGTEESLPHLRAHQDDSQYDVRLQIEMAIARIEQGEEALGSVWKQIQERER
;
A
#
# COMPACT_ATOMS: atom_id res chain seq x y z
N MET A 1 2.87 -14.29 0.86
CA MET A 1 1.87 -15.16 1.51
C MET A 1 1.84 -16.52 0.80
N LEU A 2 1.80 -17.63 1.52
CA LEU A 2 1.64 -18.98 0.95
C LEU A 2 0.16 -19.36 0.96
N THR A 3 -0.35 -19.73 -0.20
CA THR A 3 -1.74 -20.12 -0.39
C THR A 3 -1.84 -21.56 -0.90
N PHE A 4 -2.97 -22.22 -0.63
CA PHE A 4 -3.37 -23.47 -1.24
C PHE A 4 -4.83 -23.33 -1.67
N LYS A 5 -5.11 -23.47 -2.97
CA LYS A 5 -6.44 -23.19 -3.55
C LYS A 5 -7.02 -21.85 -3.07
N ASN A 6 -6.19 -20.80 -3.13
CA ASN A 6 -6.50 -19.43 -2.68
C ASN A 6 -6.72 -19.24 -1.17
N ILE A 7 -6.57 -20.30 -0.36
CA ILE A 7 -6.63 -20.20 1.10
C ILE A 7 -5.23 -19.92 1.64
N PRO A 8 -4.98 -18.77 2.29
CA PRO A 8 -3.68 -18.46 2.86
C PRO A 8 -3.46 -19.24 4.15
N TYR A 9 -2.23 -19.66 4.44
CA TYR A 9 -1.93 -20.37 5.70
C TYR A 9 -0.54 -20.12 6.29
N GLN A 10 0.34 -19.43 5.56
CA GLN A 10 1.67 -19.09 6.04
C GLN A 10 2.16 -17.78 5.44
N ILE A 11 2.83 -16.97 6.26
CA ILE A 11 3.55 -15.77 5.84
C ILE A 11 5.04 -16.10 5.77
N LYS A 12 5.71 -15.54 4.76
CA LYS A 12 7.17 -15.55 4.65
C LYS A 12 7.64 -14.11 4.52
N LEU A 13 8.68 -13.78 5.28
CA LEU A 13 9.38 -12.51 5.22
C LEU A 13 10.85 -12.80 4.88
N ASN A 14 11.48 -11.87 4.15
CA ASN A 14 12.90 -11.94 3.85
C ASN A 14 13.51 -10.55 4.03
N ASP A 15 14.37 -10.41 5.03
CA ASP A 15 15.13 -9.19 5.36
C ASP A 15 16.65 -9.38 5.13
N GLY A 16 17.03 -10.38 4.33
CA GLY A 16 18.37 -10.95 4.27
C GLY A 16 18.41 -12.35 4.90
N GLU A 17 17.51 -12.62 5.85
CA GLU A 17 17.23 -13.95 6.37
C GLU A 17 15.77 -14.34 6.08
N GLU A 18 15.52 -15.63 5.87
CA GLU A 18 14.16 -16.11 5.61
C GLU A 18 13.44 -16.44 6.92
N HIS A 19 12.35 -15.72 7.19
CA HIS A 19 11.47 -15.96 8.33
C HIS A 19 10.13 -16.51 7.85
N ARG A 20 9.54 -17.43 8.62
CA ARG A 20 8.22 -17.99 8.30
C ARG A 20 7.33 -18.09 9.53
N ARG A 21 6.05 -17.79 9.37
CA ARG A 21 5.03 -17.90 10.42
C ARG A 21 3.74 -18.48 9.86
N GLN A 22 3.14 -19.43 10.59
CA GLN A 22 1.79 -19.92 10.25
C GLN A 22 0.74 -18.88 10.63
N LEU A 23 -0.33 -18.81 9.83
CA LEU A 23 -1.51 -18.03 10.18
C LEU A 23 -2.30 -18.73 11.30
N PRO A 24 -3.26 -18.02 11.95
CA PRO A 24 -4.11 -18.61 12.99
C PRO A 24 -4.79 -19.92 12.56
N GLY A 25 -5.09 -20.80 13.53
CA GLY A 25 -5.52 -22.18 13.30
C GLY A 25 -6.64 -22.37 12.27
N ARG A 26 -7.62 -21.46 12.25
CA ARG A 26 -8.73 -21.46 11.28
C ARG A 26 -8.28 -21.55 9.82
N PHE A 27 -7.15 -20.95 9.47
CA PHE A 27 -6.59 -21.01 8.12
C PHE A 27 -5.99 -22.38 7.80
N THR A 28 -5.25 -22.97 8.76
CA THR A 28 -4.69 -24.32 8.60
C THR A 28 -5.79 -25.38 8.58
N GLU A 29 -6.85 -25.19 9.36
CA GLU A 29 -8.05 -26.04 9.37
C GLU A 29 -8.79 -25.93 8.03
N ALA A 30 -8.98 -24.72 7.51
CA ALA A 30 -9.57 -24.51 6.18
C ALA A 30 -8.76 -25.17 5.06
N VAL A 31 -7.42 -25.11 5.10
CA VAL A 31 -6.56 -25.84 4.15
C VAL A 31 -6.75 -27.35 4.28
N ALA A 32 -6.78 -27.89 5.51
CA ALA A 32 -7.02 -29.31 5.74
C ALA A 32 -8.39 -29.74 5.20
N GLU A 33 -9.42 -28.93 5.42
CA GLU A 33 -10.78 -29.17 4.95
C GLU A 33 -10.88 -29.08 3.41
N ALA A 34 -10.16 -28.15 2.77
CA ALA A 34 -10.12 -27.95 1.33
C ALA A 34 -9.28 -28.99 0.56
N THR A 35 -8.53 -29.83 1.27
CA THR A 35 -7.65 -30.86 0.67
C THR A 35 -8.44 -32.12 0.32
N LEU A 36 -8.45 -32.48 -0.96
CA LEU A 36 -9.06 -33.70 -1.47
C LEU A 36 -8.02 -34.86 -1.49
N PRO A 37 -8.44 -36.13 -1.46
CA PRO A 37 -7.51 -37.28 -1.46
C PRO A 37 -6.51 -37.30 -2.61
N GLU A 38 -6.89 -36.77 -3.77
CA GLU A 38 -6.05 -36.67 -4.97
C GLU A 38 -5.09 -35.46 -4.98
N ASP A 39 -5.23 -34.53 -4.04
CA ASP A 39 -4.44 -33.30 -4.04
C ASP A 39 -3.00 -33.54 -3.58
N ASN A 40 -2.05 -32.94 -4.29
CA ASN A 40 -0.68 -32.78 -3.82
C ASN A 40 -0.45 -31.33 -3.38
N ILE A 41 -0.57 -31.06 -2.08
CA ILE A 41 -0.43 -29.72 -1.51
C ILE A 41 0.92 -29.07 -1.89
N ILE A 42 2.00 -29.85 -1.95
CA ILE A 42 3.34 -29.32 -2.26
C ILE A 42 3.40 -28.75 -3.68
N LEU A 43 2.69 -29.38 -4.62
CA LEU A 43 2.62 -28.95 -6.03
C LEU A 43 1.59 -27.85 -6.26
N LEU A 44 0.51 -27.82 -5.47
CA LEU A 44 -0.61 -26.90 -5.67
C LEU A 44 -0.47 -25.59 -4.89
N ARG A 45 0.35 -25.56 -3.84
CA ARG A 45 0.60 -24.33 -3.08
C ARG A 45 1.35 -23.29 -3.90
N LYS A 46 1.04 -22.01 -3.68
CA LYS A 46 1.65 -20.90 -4.40
C LYS A 46 2.07 -19.80 -3.44
N TRP A 47 3.19 -19.16 -3.74
CA TRP A 47 3.57 -17.92 -3.09
C TRP A 47 2.93 -16.76 -3.84
N GLU A 48 2.14 -15.98 -3.14
CA GLU A 48 1.59 -14.71 -3.58
C GLU A 48 2.38 -13.57 -2.94
N ASP A 49 2.71 -12.55 -3.72
CA ASP A 49 3.32 -11.34 -3.18
C ASP A 49 2.28 -10.58 -2.35
N PHE A 50 2.69 -10.14 -1.16
CA PHE A 50 1.83 -9.38 -0.22
C PHE A 50 2.48 -8.04 0.16
N GLY A 51 3.27 -7.50 -0.78
CA GLY A 51 3.89 -6.20 -0.68
C GLY A 51 5.11 -6.16 0.24
N ILE A 52 5.89 -5.09 0.08
CA ILE A 52 7.08 -4.83 0.90
C ILE A 52 6.64 -4.14 2.19
N ARG A 53 7.10 -4.68 3.33
CA ARG A 53 6.87 -4.15 4.67
C ARG A 53 8.19 -3.68 5.28
N TYR A 54 8.12 -2.67 6.14
CA TYR A 54 9.28 -2.09 6.83
C TYR A 54 9.03 -2.13 8.33
N GLY A 55 10.02 -2.56 9.10
CA GLY A 55 9.89 -2.77 10.54
C GLY A 55 10.60 -4.04 10.99
N GLY A 56 10.41 -4.42 12.25
CA GLY A 56 10.94 -5.69 12.77
C GLY A 56 10.11 -6.89 12.25
N PRO A 57 10.72 -8.06 12.02
CA PRO A 57 10.00 -9.25 11.55
C PRO A 57 8.75 -9.59 12.37
N GLU A 58 8.85 -9.50 13.70
CA GLU A 58 7.76 -9.80 14.64
C GLU A 58 6.55 -8.85 14.50
N GLU A 59 6.82 -7.56 14.35
CA GLU A 59 5.82 -6.52 14.13
C GLU A 59 5.14 -6.76 12.78
N ILE A 60 5.93 -6.96 11.72
CA ILE A 60 5.41 -7.19 10.37
C ILE A 60 4.54 -8.44 10.33
N PHE A 61 4.96 -9.54 10.94
CA PHE A 61 4.14 -10.75 10.97
C PHE A 61 2.82 -10.53 11.68
N THR A 62 2.80 -9.77 12.78
CA THR A 62 1.57 -9.45 13.51
C THR A 62 0.64 -8.61 12.63
N GLU A 63 1.15 -7.51 12.08
CA GLU A 63 0.38 -6.62 11.21
C GLU A 63 -0.21 -7.33 9.99
N VAL A 64 0.61 -8.13 9.30
CA VAL A 64 0.19 -8.86 8.09
C VAL A 64 -0.77 -10.00 8.44
N SER A 65 -0.59 -10.67 9.58
CA SER A 65 -1.55 -11.71 10.02
C SER A 65 -2.91 -11.09 10.31
N GLU A 66 -2.96 -9.97 11.03
CA GLU A 66 -4.20 -9.27 11.33
C GLU A 66 -4.90 -8.72 10.07
N GLU A 67 -4.13 -8.22 9.10
CA GLU A 67 -4.61 -7.78 7.79
C GLU A 67 -5.22 -8.96 7.01
N ILE A 68 -4.51 -10.09 6.91
CA ILE A 68 -5.05 -11.30 6.26
C ILE A 68 -6.31 -11.78 7.00
N GLU A 69 -6.34 -11.71 8.33
CA GLU A 69 -7.53 -12.09 9.08
C GLU A 69 -8.75 -11.24 8.74
N ALA A 70 -8.56 -9.93 8.50
CA ALA A 70 -9.63 -9.03 8.10
C ALA A 70 -10.14 -9.35 6.68
N LEU A 71 -9.22 -9.58 5.74
CA LEU A 71 -9.56 -9.84 4.34
C LEU A 71 -10.20 -11.21 4.14
N TYR A 72 -9.81 -12.20 4.94
CA TYR A 72 -10.33 -13.56 4.92
C TYR A 72 -11.21 -13.81 6.15
N ASN A 73 -12.33 -13.10 6.26
CA ASN A 73 -13.32 -13.35 7.32
C ASN A 73 -13.91 -14.78 7.24
N GLU A 74 -14.65 -15.20 8.28
CA GLU A 74 -15.18 -16.56 8.37
C GLU A 74 -16.06 -16.96 7.17
N VAL A 75 -16.87 -16.03 6.67
CA VAL A 75 -17.76 -16.28 5.53
C VAL A 75 -16.96 -16.50 4.25
N HIS A 76 -15.98 -15.64 3.99
CA HIS A 76 -15.12 -15.76 2.81
C HIS A 76 -14.26 -17.02 2.87
N LEU A 77 -13.68 -17.33 4.03
CA LEU A 77 -12.87 -18.53 4.21
C LEU A 77 -13.68 -19.81 3.96
N ALA A 78 -14.91 -19.89 4.50
CA ALA A 78 -15.81 -21.00 4.25
C ALA A 78 -16.19 -21.12 2.76
N HIS A 79 -16.39 -20.00 2.07
CA HIS A 79 -16.64 -19.99 0.62
C HIS A 79 -15.47 -20.57 -0.18
N LEU A 80 -14.23 -20.17 0.13
CA LEU A 80 -13.03 -20.71 -0.52
C LEU A 80 -12.89 -22.23 -0.31
N VAL A 81 -13.26 -22.72 0.87
CA VAL A 81 -13.30 -24.16 1.17
C VAL A 81 -14.35 -24.88 0.31
N ASP A 82 -15.55 -24.32 0.15
CA ASP A 82 -16.60 -24.88 -0.74
C ASP A 82 -16.13 -24.91 -2.20
N GLU A 83 -15.56 -23.81 -2.71
CA GLU A 83 -15.01 -23.73 -4.07
C GLU A 83 -13.93 -24.80 -4.29
N ALA A 84 -13.01 -24.94 -3.33
CA ALA A 84 -11.92 -25.91 -3.36
C ALA A 84 -12.40 -27.36 -3.38
N LYS A 85 -13.47 -27.68 -2.65
CA LYS A 85 -14.10 -29.00 -2.60
C LYS A 85 -14.91 -29.31 -3.86
N THR A 86 -15.64 -28.33 -4.35
CA THR A 86 -16.53 -28.46 -5.51
C THR A 86 -15.81 -28.30 -6.85
N LYS A 87 -14.52 -27.97 -6.83
CA LYS A 87 -13.68 -27.70 -8.02
C LYS A 87 -14.29 -26.61 -8.91
N ARG A 88 -14.98 -25.64 -8.30
CA ARG A 88 -15.52 -24.48 -9.01
C ARG A 88 -14.36 -23.56 -9.40
N THR A 89 -14.54 -22.85 -10.50
CA THR A 89 -13.66 -21.72 -10.83
C THR A 89 -13.85 -20.66 -9.75
N PRO A 90 -12.76 -20.11 -9.18
CA PRO A 90 -12.86 -19.05 -8.18
C PRO A 90 -13.70 -17.89 -8.70
N GLU A 91 -14.71 -17.48 -7.94
CA GLU A 91 -15.47 -16.29 -8.29
C GLU A 91 -14.57 -15.04 -8.19
N PRO A 92 -14.70 -14.08 -9.12
CA PRO A 92 -13.99 -12.82 -9.00
C PRO A 92 -14.45 -12.08 -7.73
N LYS A 93 -13.51 -11.37 -7.11
CA LYS A 93 -13.82 -10.49 -5.99
C LYS A 93 -14.90 -9.49 -6.38
N ARG A 94 -15.92 -9.36 -5.54
CA ARG A 94 -17.07 -8.47 -5.77
C ARG A 94 -16.83 -7.14 -5.08
N TYR A 95 -16.86 -6.07 -5.85
CA TYR A 95 -16.73 -4.71 -5.35
C TYR A 95 -18.11 -4.05 -5.21
N PHE A 96 -18.26 -3.16 -4.24
CA PHE A 96 -19.51 -2.46 -3.96
C PHE A 96 -19.26 -1.04 -3.41
N LYS A 97 -20.31 -0.21 -3.43
CA LYS A 97 -20.24 1.12 -2.83
C LYS A 97 -20.15 1.01 -1.31
N VAL A 98 -19.23 1.75 -0.71
CA VAL A 98 -19.12 1.90 0.75
C VAL A 98 -19.43 3.34 1.10
N THR A 99 -20.41 3.55 1.98
CA THR A 99 -20.74 4.89 2.48
C THR A 99 -20.05 5.19 3.81
N ALA A 100 -20.03 6.47 4.20
CA ALA A 100 -19.54 6.88 5.51
C ALA A 100 -20.34 6.24 6.66
N GLU A 101 -21.64 5.99 6.45
CA GLU A 101 -22.51 5.29 7.41
C GLU A 101 -22.13 3.81 7.52
N ASP A 102 -21.95 3.12 6.39
CA ASP A 102 -21.53 1.71 6.38
C ASP A 102 -20.22 1.54 7.16
N PHE A 103 -19.23 2.40 6.87
CA PHE A 103 -17.93 2.38 7.52
C PHE A 103 -18.00 2.68 9.02
N SER A 104 -18.69 3.77 9.39
CA SER A 104 -18.74 4.22 10.79
C SER A 104 -19.60 3.32 11.68
N SER A 105 -20.53 2.56 11.09
CA SER A 105 -21.36 1.59 11.82
C SER A 105 -20.56 0.38 12.34
N LYS A 106 -19.34 0.15 11.82
CA LYS A 106 -18.52 -1.01 12.18
C LYS A 106 -17.61 -0.67 13.35
N GLU A 107 -17.82 -1.35 14.48
CA GLU A 107 -16.95 -1.24 15.66
C GLU A 107 -15.61 -1.94 15.44
N ASP A 108 -15.61 -3.12 14.80
CA ASP A 108 -14.38 -3.85 14.48
C ASP A 108 -13.68 -3.24 13.25
N TRP A 109 -12.42 -2.86 13.45
CA TRP A 109 -11.56 -2.33 12.39
C TRP A 109 -11.32 -3.34 11.26
N LYS A 110 -11.40 -4.65 11.54
CA LYS A 110 -11.27 -5.69 10.51
C LYS A 110 -12.42 -5.63 9.52
N GLU A 111 -13.64 -5.34 9.99
CA GLU A 111 -14.79 -5.11 9.11
C GLU A 111 -14.61 -3.82 8.30
N ARG A 112 -14.10 -2.75 8.93
CA ARG A 112 -13.81 -1.49 8.22
C ARG A 112 -12.76 -1.67 7.12
N LEU A 113 -11.68 -2.37 7.40
CA LEU A 113 -10.66 -2.71 6.39
C LEU A 113 -11.25 -3.57 5.27
N TRP A 114 -12.06 -4.57 5.61
CA TRP A 114 -12.71 -5.43 4.62
C TRP A 114 -13.65 -4.63 3.71
N LEU A 115 -14.41 -3.67 4.24
CA LEU A 115 -15.24 -2.77 3.44
C LEU A 115 -14.39 -1.98 2.44
N LEU A 116 -13.29 -1.35 2.87
CA LEU A 116 -12.41 -0.59 1.99
C LEU A 116 -11.78 -1.47 0.90
N ASP A 117 -11.32 -2.67 1.25
CA ASP A 117 -10.74 -3.63 0.31
C ASP A 117 -11.77 -4.07 -0.77
N HIS A 118 -13.06 -4.06 -0.47
CA HIS A 118 -14.15 -4.39 -1.39
C HIS A 118 -14.86 -3.14 -1.95
N MET A 119 -14.30 -1.95 -1.73
CA MET A 119 -14.82 -0.73 -2.33
C MET A 119 -14.68 -0.79 -3.85
N GLU A 120 -15.72 -0.40 -4.58
CA GLU A 120 -15.60 -0.11 -6.01
C GLU A 120 -14.55 0.96 -6.28
N THR A 121 -14.12 1.11 -7.54
CA THR A 121 -13.13 2.15 -7.90
C THR A 121 -13.57 3.50 -7.35
N PRO A 122 -12.81 4.10 -6.41
CA PRO A 122 -13.26 5.26 -5.67
C PRO A 122 -13.29 6.49 -6.58
N THR A 123 -14.18 7.42 -6.25
CA THR A 123 -14.34 8.70 -6.93
C THR A 123 -14.32 9.84 -5.92
N ARG A 124 -14.40 11.10 -6.38
CA ARG A 124 -14.57 12.25 -5.47
C ARG A 124 -15.74 12.12 -4.49
N ALA A 125 -16.79 11.36 -4.84
CA ALA A 125 -17.93 11.15 -3.96
C ALA A 125 -17.56 10.33 -2.71
N ASP A 126 -16.41 9.65 -2.72
CA ASP A 126 -15.93 8.78 -1.65
C ASP A 126 -14.98 9.49 -0.69
N TYR A 127 -14.68 10.77 -0.90
CA TYR A 127 -13.79 11.53 -0.01
C TYR A 127 -14.27 11.59 1.44
N GLU A 128 -15.58 11.56 1.68
CA GLU A 128 -16.12 11.55 3.04
C GLU A 128 -15.72 10.27 3.79
N VAL A 129 -15.98 9.10 3.20
CA VAL A 129 -15.64 7.81 3.81
C VAL A 129 -14.13 7.58 3.88
N LEU A 130 -13.37 7.99 2.85
CA LEU A 130 -11.91 7.87 2.85
C LEU A 130 -11.25 8.85 3.83
N GLY A 131 -11.84 10.03 4.03
CA GLY A 131 -11.43 10.99 5.06
C GLY A 131 -11.60 10.42 6.46
N LEU A 132 -12.74 9.78 6.75
CA LEU A 132 -12.96 9.07 8.02
C LEU A 132 -11.96 7.92 8.19
N ALA A 133 -11.70 7.16 7.13
CA ALA A 133 -10.75 6.05 7.17
C ALA A 133 -9.29 6.51 7.41
N LEU A 134 -8.91 7.72 6.98
CA LEU A 134 -7.63 8.33 7.31
C LEU A 134 -7.49 8.69 8.80
N GLU A 135 -8.58 8.77 9.55
CA GLU A 135 -8.58 9.05 10.98
C GLU A 135 -8.67 7.77 11.83
N ASP A 136 -8.76 6.59 11.20
CA ASP A 136 -8.93 5.33 11.90
C ASP A 136 -7.79 5.04 12.88
N GLU A 137 -8.12 4.42 14.01
CA GLU A 137 -7.12 4.05 15.01
C GLU A 137 -6.07 3.06 14.47
N LYS A 138 -6.46 2.18 13.55
CA LYS A 138 -5.61 1.14 12.97
C LYS A 138 -4.89 1.62 11.73
N MET A 139 -3.59 1.33 11.73
CA MET A 139 -2.66 1.69 10.67
C MET A 139 -3.08 1.10 9.31
N GLN A 140 -3.54 -0.15 9.31
CA GLN A 140 -3.93 -0.87 8.09
C GLN A 140 -5.09 -0.17 7.37
N VAL A 141 -6.09 0.30 8.13
CA VAL A 141 -7.24 1.04 7.59
C VAL A 141 -6.81 2.38 7.00
N ARG A 142 -5.98 3.16 7.74
CA ARG A 142 -5.45 4.43 7.25
C ARG A 142 -4.60 4.26 6.00
N ARG A 143 -3.77 3.22 5.95
CA ARG A 143 -2.92 2.89 4.79
C ARG A 143 -3.77 2.54 3.57
N GLU A 144 -4.82 1.75 3.75
CA GLU A 144 -5.75 1.39 2.67
C GLU A 144 -6.50 2.61 2.14
N ALA A 145 -6.91 3.52 3.04
CA ALA A 145 -7.52 4.78 2.65
C ALA A 145 -6.61 5.61 1.74
N VAL A 146 -5.31 5.71 2.05
CA VAL A 146 -4.34 6.41 1.18
C VAL A 146 -4.22 5.73 -0.19
N SER A 147 -4.17 4.39 -0.24
CA SER A 147 -4.13 3.65 -1.51
C SER A 147 -5.37 3.93 -2.37
N LEU A 148 -6.57 3.90 -1.77
CA LEU A 148 -7.83 4.19 -2.46
C LEU A 148 -7.90 5.66 -2.92
N LEU A 149 -7.43 6.60 -2.10
CA LEU A 149 -7.33 8.00 -2.48
C LEU A 149 -6.45 8.19 -3.72
N ALA A 150 -5.33 7.47 -3.82
CA ALA A 150 -4.44 7.53 -4.99
C ALA A 150 -5.15 7.10 -6.29
N MET A 151 -6.13 6.19 -6.21
CA MET A 151 -6.90 5.72 -7.37
C MET A 151 -7.89 6.75 -7.94
N ILE A 152 -8.21 7.81 -7.19
CA ILE A 152 -9.12 8.86 -7.66
C ILE A 152 -8.47 9.68 -8.79
N GLU A 153 -7.13 9.77 -8.82
CA GLU A 153 -6.36 10.42 -9.89
C GLU A 153 -6.69 11.91 -10.12
N GLU A 154 -7.13 12.62 -9.08
CA GLU A 154 -7.51 14.03 -9.18
C GLU A 154 -6.70 14.93 -8.25
N LYS A 155 -6.39 16.16 -8.70
CA LYS A 155 -5.66 17.16 -7.88
C LYS A 155 -6.34 17.48 -6.56
N SER A 156 -7.67 17.34 -6.48
CA SER A 156 -8.43 17.53 -5.23
C SER A 156 -8.13 16.46 -4.17
N THR A 157 -7.37 15.41 -4.50
CA THR A 157 -6.94 14.36 -3.57
C THR A 157 -5.75 14.82 -2.71
N LEU A 158 -4.95 15.78 -3.19
CA LEU A 158 -3.71 16.20 -2.51
C LEU A 158 -3.90 16.56 -1.03
N PRO A 159 -4.95 17.28 -0.59
CA PRO A 159 -5.17 17.55 0.84
C PRO A 159 -5.35 16.28 1.70
N TYR A 160 -5.93 15.22 1.14
CA TYR A 160 -6.09 13.94 1.84
C TYR A 160 -4.76 13.18 1.89
N LEU A 161 -4.01 13.15 0.79
CA LEU A 161 -2.67 12.54 0.77
C LEU A 161 -1.71 13.27 1.70
N LYS A 162 -1.82 14.60 1.84
CA LYS A 162 -1.07 15.40 2.82
C LYS A 162 -1.35 14.93 4.25
N THR A 163 -2.59 14.54 4.55
CA THR A 163 -2.94 13.95 5.85
C THR A 163 -2.19 12.63 6.04
N GLY A 164 -2.16 11.77 5.03
CA GLY A 164 -1.37 10.53 5.03
C GLY A 164 0.14 10.77 5.18
N LEU A 165 0.70 11.80 4.51
CA LEU A 165 2.11 12.21 4.64
C LEU A 165 2.47 12.69 6.05
N ASN A 166 1.50 13.10 6.86
CA ASN A 166 1.70 13.53 8.24
C ASN A 166 1.29 12.46 9.26
N ASP A 167 0.98 11.24 8.83
CA ASP A 167 0.54 10.16 9.71
C ASP A 167 1.62 9.77 10.74
N LYS A 168 1.18 9.33 11.91
CA LYS A 168 2.06 8.81 12.96
C LYS A 168 2.87 7.58 12.52
N SER A 169 2.32 6.77 11.61
CA SER A 169 2.91 5.53 11.11
C SER A 169 3.75 5.74 9.85
N VAL A 170 4.97 5.21 9.87
CA VAL A 170 5.89 5.24 8.71
C VAL A 170 5.28 4.57 7.47
N PRO A 171 4.69 3.36 7.55
CA PRO A 171 3.97 2.75 6.43
C PRO A 171 2.95 3.66 5.75
N VAL A 172 2.14 4.41 6.51
CA VAL A 172 1.11 5.30 5.96
C VAL A 172 1.76 6.50 5.25
N ARG A 173 2.74 7.15 5.89
CA ARG A 173 3.49 8.26 5.27
C ARG A 173 4.19 7.84 3.98
N ARG A 174 4.77 6.64 3.97
CA ARG A 174 5.40 6.07 2.79
C ARG A 174 4.37 5.81 1.68
N THR A 175 3.23 5.18 1.99
CA THR A 175 2.15 4.97 1.00
C THR A 175 1.64 6.31 0.44
N ALA A 176 1.59 7.36 1.26
CA ALA A 176 1.25 8.69 0.78
C ALA A 176 2.33 9.21 -0.18
N GLY A 177 3.61 9.11 0.17
CA GLY A 177 4.71 9.46 -0.72
C GLY A 177 4.69 8.70 -2.06
N ASP A 178 4.37 7.39 -2.02
CA ASP A 178 4.17 6.55 -3.21
C ASP A 178 3.01 7.15 -4.07
N ALA A 179 1.87 7.47 -3.44
CA ALA A 179 0.72 8.07 -4.11
C ALA A 179 1.01 9.44 -4.75
N TYR A 180 1.79 10.32 -4.11
CA TYR A 180 2.22 11.58 -4.70
C TYR A 180 3.01 11.35 -6.00
N SER A 181 3.97 10.41 -5.99
CA SER A 181 4.73 10.02 -7.19
C SER A 181 3.84 9.43 -8.28
N ASP A 182 2.91 8.54 -7.94
CA ASP A 182 2.01 7.93 -8.93
C ASP A 182 1.14 9.00 -9.63
N LEU A 183 0.58 9.93 -8.86
CA LEU A 183 -0.23 11.03 -9.38
C LEU A 183 0.60 12.07 -10.17
N GLY A 184 1.80 12.38 -9.69
CA GLY A 184 2.74 13.29 -10.35
C GLY A 184 2.17 14.69 -10.60
N PHE A 185 1.38 15.22 -9.66
CA PHE A 185 0.88 16.60 -9.72
C PHE A 185 1.89 17.54 -9.06
N SER A 186 2.50 18.45 -9.83
CA SER A 186 3.51 19.39 -9.33
C SER A 186 3.02 20.26 -8.16
N GLU A 187 1.71 20.47 -8.02
CA GLU A 187 1.13 21.13 -6.84
C GLU A 187 1.41 20.40 -5.51
N GLY A 188 1.80 19.13 -5.56
CA GLY A 188 2.24 18.37 -4.39
C GLY A 188 3.65 18.70 -3.89
N LEU A 189 4.43 19.53 -4.61
CA LEU A 189 5.78 19.90 -4.21
C LEU A 189 5.83 20.57 -2.83
N ASP A 190 4.88 21.45 -2.54
CA ASP A 190 4.79 22.14 -1.24
C ASP A 190 4.59 21.18 -0.06
N ASP A 191 3.93 20.04 -0.31
CA ASP A 191 3.74 18.99 0.70
C ASP A 191 4.97 18.08 0.82
N MET A 192 5.72 17.90 -0.26
CA MET A 192 6.89 17.02 -0.32
C MET A 192 8.18 17.71 0.16
N TYR A 193 8.31 19.03 0.11
CA TYR A 193 9.48 19.73 0.64
C TYR A 193 9.69 19.47 2.15
N PRO A 194 8.68 19.56 3.04
CA PRO A 194 8.84 19.18 4.43
C PRO A 194 9.16 17.68 4.62
N ALA A 195 8.68 16.81 3.73
CA ALA A 195 8.89 15.37 3.81
C ALA A 195 10.36 14.95 3.55
N LEU A 196 11.17 15.81 2.92
CA LEU A 196 12.63 15.65 2.87
C LEU A 196 13.28 15.65 4.26
N GLY A 197 12.60 16.18 5.28
CA GLY A 197 13.04 16.17 6.67
C GLY A 197 12.44 15.06 7.52
N ASP A 198 11.74 14.08 6.94
CA ASP A 198 11.07 13.02 7.72
C ASP A 198 12.08 12.18 8.52
N LYS A 199 11.66 11.71 9.70
CA LYS A 199 12.49 10.84 10.56
C LYS A 199 12.86 9.53 9.86
N SER A 200 12.00 9.05 8.97
CA SER A 200 12.16 7.80 8.25
C SER A 200 12.87 8.01 6.91
N PRO A 201 14.00 7.32 6.67
CA PRO A 201 14.73 7.39 5.40
C PRO A 201 13.89 7.09 4.18
N ILE A 202 12.98 6.11 4.25
CA ILE A 202 12.17 5.72 3.09
C ILE A 202 11.18 6.83 2.70
N VAL A 203 10.69 7.61 3.66
CA VAL A 203 9.79 8.75 3.38
C VAL A 203 10.59 9.89 2.75
N ARG A 204 11.79 10.20 3.27
CA ARG A 204 12.69 11.19 2.66
C ARG A 204 13.08 10.81 1.23
N TRP A 205 13.37 9.52 0.99
CA TRP A 205 13.65 9.01 -0.35
C TRP A 205 12.48 9.23 -1.30
N ARG A 206 11.24 8.97 -0.87
CA ARG A 206 10.04 9.23 -1.68
C ARG A 206 9.83 10.71 -1.97
N ALA A 207 10.09 11.58 -0.99
CA ALA A 207 10.10 13.03 -1.20
C ALA A 207 11.11 13.44 -2.27
N ALA A 208 12.36 12.97 -2.16
CA ALA A 208 13.41 13.25 -3.13
C ALA A 208 13.09 12.69 -4.53
N MET A 209 12.48 11.51 -4.61
CA MET A 209 12.05 10.90 -5.87
C MET A 209 10.95 11.72 -6.55
N PHE A 210 9.92 12.13 -5.83
CA PHE A 210 8.86 12.98 -6.38
C PHE A 210 9.40 14.32 -6.87
N ILE A 211 10.32 14.95 -6.13
CA ILE A 211 10.94 16.22 -6.53
C ILE A 211 11.88 16.01 -7.73
N TYR A 212 12.55 14.85 -7.83
CA TYR A 212 13.26 14.47 -9.04
C TYR A 212 12.29 14.43 -10.24
N GLU A 213 11.11 13.83 -10.10
CA GLU A 213 10.14 13.68 -11.19
C GLU A 213 9.45 14.99 -11.60
N THR A 214 9.14 15.86 -10.63
CA THR A 214 8.21 17.00 -10.82
C THR A 214 8.81 18.36 -10.49
N GLY A 215 9.95 18.41 -9.80
CA GLY A 215 10.56 19.63 -9.29
C GLY A 215 11.05 20.56 -10.38
N THR A 216 11.26 21.81 -10.00
CA THR A 216 11.81 22.87 -10.86
C THR A 216 12.99 23.54 -10.15
N GLU A 217 13.54 24.61 -10.74
CA GLU A 217 14.57 25.42 -10.07
C GLU A 217 14.15 25.88 -8.65
N GLU A 218 12.84 26.06 -8.42
CA GLU A 218 12.28 26.43 -7.12
C GLU A 218 12.51 25.35 -6.05
N SER A 219 12.73 24.10 -6.45
CA SER A 219 12.99 22.98 -5.54
C SER A 219 14.45 22.92 -5.07
N LEU A 220 15.39 23.59 -5.75
CA LEU A 220 16.83 23.51 -5.44
C LEU A 220 17.18 23.92 -4.01
N PRO A 221 16.64 25.00 -3.42
CA PRO A 221 16.94 25.36 -2.03
C PRO A 221 16.52 24.27 -1.04
N HIS A 222 15.41 23.57 -1.29
CA HIS A 222 14.90 22.50 -0.44
C HIS A 222 15.75 21.24 -0.52
N LEU A 223 16.16 20.85 -1.72
CA LEU A 223 17.06 19.72 -1.95
C LEU A 223 18.44 19.97 -1.33
N ARG A 224 19.04 21.14 -1.59
CA ARG A 224 20.36 21.51 -1.05
C ARG A 224 20.38 21.55 0.48
N ALA A 225 19.27 21.90 1.13
CA ALA A 225 19.16 21.85 2.59
C ALA A 225 19.26 20.41 3.16
N HIS A 226 19.03 19.38 2.33
CA HIS A 226 19.03 17.97 2.71
C HIS A 226 20.09 17.13 1.96
N GLN A 227 20.98 17.77 1.18
CA GLN A 227 21.96 17.07 0.33
C GLN A 227 22.93 16.18 1.12
N ASP A 228 23.21 16.51 2.38
CA ASP A 228 24.13 15.76 3.24
C ASP A 228 23.40 14.68 4.07
N ASP A 229 22.35 14.06 3.51
CA ASP A 229 21.55 13.06 4.23
C ASP A 229 22.41 11.90 4.75
N SER A 230 22.12 11.48 5.98
CA SER A 230 22.80 10.35 6.64
C SER A 230 22.70 9.02 5.89
N GLN A 231 21.65 8.82 5.09
CA GLN A 231 21.38 7.58 4.38
C GLN A 231 21.84 7.71 2.94
N TYR A 232 22.68 6.76 2.50
CA TYR A 232 23.31 6.78 1.17
C TYR A 232 22.28 6.89 0.04
N ASP A 233 21.24 6.06 0.07
CA ASP A 233 20.22 6.03 -1.00
C ASP A 233 19.42 7.34 -1.08
N VAL A 234 19.14 7.97 0.07
CA VAL A 234 18.44 9.26 0.13
C VAL A 234 19.32 10.36 -0.45
N ARG A 235 20.59 10.41 -0.03
CA ARG A 235 21.56 11.38 -0.54
C ARG A 235 21.75 11.25 -2.06
N LEU A 236 21.93 10.03 -2.55
CA LEU A 236 22.08 9.77 -3.99
C LEU A 236 20.85 10.26 -4.76
N GLN A 237 19.64 9.98 -4.26
CA GLN A 237 18.40 10.44 -4.90
C GLN A 237 18.29 11.97 -4.92
N ILE A 238 18.69 12.65 -3.84
CA ILE A 238 18.73 14.12 -3.76
C ILE A 238 19.75 14.69 -4.75
N GLU A 239 20.95 14.13 -4.81
CA GLU A 239 21.98 14.53 -5.77
C GLU A 239 21.51 14.38 -7.23
N MET A 240 20.82 13.28 -7.54
CA MET A 240 20.20 13.07 -8.86
C MET A 240 19.13 14.13 -9.17
N ALA A 241 18.29 14.49 -8.19
CA ALA A 241 17.29 15.55 -8.35
C ALA A 241 17.93 16.91 -8.63
N ILE A 242 18.97 17.27 -7.88
CA ILE A 242 19.72 18.52 -8.09
C ILE A 242 20.35 18.52 -9.48
N ALA A 243 21.06 17.46 -9.85
CA ALA A 243 21.76 17.37 -11.13
C ALA A 243 20.81 17.49 -12.32
N ARG A 244 19.66 16.81 -12.27
CA ARG A 244 18.61 16.92 -13.30
C ARG A 244 18.15 18.38 -13.46
N ILE A 245 17.78 19.02 -12.35
CA ILE A 245 17.25 20.39 -12.36
C ILE A 245 18.30 21.39 -12.85
N GLU A 246 19.55 21.28 -12.40
CA GLU A 246 20.64 22.19 -12.78
C GLU A 246 21.08 22.03 -14.25
N GLN A 247 20.94 20.83 -14.81
CA GLN A 247 21.21 20.58 -16.23
C GLN A 247 20.08 21.06 -17.16
N GLY A 248 19.01 21.64 -16.58
CA GLY A 248 17.87 22.15 -17.33
C GLY A 248 17.03 21.05 -17.97
N GLU A 249 17.15 19.80 -17.51
CA GLU A 249 16.27 18.73 -17.94
C GLU A 249 14.86 19.00 -17.42
N GLU A 250 13.87 18.99 -18.31
CA GLU A 250 12.48 19.16 -17.90
C GLU A 250 12.06 18.09 -16.89
N ALA A 251 11.09 18.42 -16.05
CA ALA A 251 10.46 17.46 -15.15
C ALA A 251 9.98 16.26 -15.96
N LEU A 252 10.50 15.07 -15.67
CA LEU A 252 10.20 13.87 -16.44
C LEU A 252 8.75 13.39 -16.24
N GLY A 253 8.03 13.95 -15.26
CA GLY A 253 6.71 13.48 -14.85
C GLY A 253 6.80 12.13 -14.12
N SER A 254 5.66 11.62 -13.63
CA SER A 254 5.65 10.32 -12.94
C SER A 254 6.09 9.19 -13.88
N VAL A 255 6.72 8.14 -13.34
CA VAL A 255 7.16 6.96 -14.11
C VAL A 255 6.03 6.39 -14.98
N TRP A 256 4.79 6.40 -14.47
CA TRP A 256 3.61 5.96 -15.23
C TRP A 256 3.31 6.85 -16.45
N LYS A 257 3.41 8.17 -16.33
CA LYS A 257 3.27 9.09 -17.46
C LYS A 257 4.37 8.86 -18.50
N GLN A 258 5.60 8.63 -18.05
CA GLN A 258 6.72 8.31 -18.95
C GLN A 258 6.51 6.99 -19.71
N ILE A 259 5.92 5.97 -19.06
CA ILE A 259 5.57 4.70 -19.73
C ILE A 259 4.48 4.94 -20.79
N GLN A 260 3.41 5.66 -20.45
CA GLN A 260 2.32 5.95 -21.39
C GLN A 260 2.76 6.81 -22.59
N GLU A 261 3.70 7.73 -22.39
CA GLU A 261 4.24 8.57 -23.46
C GLU A 261 5.21 7.82 -24.38
N ARG A 262 5.91 6.79 -23.87
CA ARG A 262 6.80 5.92 -24.68
C ARG A 262 6.06 4.91 -25.56
N GLU A 263 4.82 4.58 -25.22
CA GLU A 263 3.98 3.65 -25.99
C GLU A 263 3.15 4.33 -27.12
N ARG A 264 3.32 5.65 -27.31
CA ARG A 264 2.73 6.42 -28.42
C ARG A 264 3.73 6.72 -29.52
#